data_AF-A0A3P6SQI1-F1
#
_entry.id   AF-A0A3P6SQI1-F1
#
_cell.length_a   1.000
_cell.length_b   1.000
_cell.length_c   1.000
_cell.angle_alpha   90.00
_cell.angle_beta   90.00
_cell.angle_gamma   90.00
#
_symmetry.space_group_name_H-M   'P 1'
#
loop_
_entity.id
_entity.type
_entity.pdbx_description
1 polymer ?
#
loop_
_entity_poly.entity_id
_entity_poly.type
_entity_poly.pdbx_seq_one_letter_code
_entity_poly.pdbx_strand_id
1 'polypeptide(L)'
;MNVTEIWKEDERHGDTGSGGHKLIMLFTDGVEEWPIGVINSRKSLQSTDPIRVFGFSMGYGTGPMPALAYIACHTNASYAIVDSISDVKRQSVSYLKKLSNVLAIAYANNPPSARPVTWVTPLMDSQGSGPTLTVSMPILNTMENASGSGVLGVAGIDIRFKQIAKILPEHEQMYAFIVNNNGIALYHPRLKIPKTEVYSVRRTACYDKRSRSRGGGRIQFGEADERVLRLMGLLDSIFTIDIIELERDSKIFRKFRRMMIDRNCSRAPLLDGTREYWCRSVKGTPLTIGFVAFKDRSITVLSGGVERPQNPNKALVGHYVPKRGLCRGDLDHVDMTERFNAFLEARKCEMDTNLPYALVVTLNNWTESWPDLGENETNFESLLPIADVLELERYPKPSSKLKLFAFNDNNKITITAYKQIFDSVYSRRLAVGGVQWTTEFIDRFFYNITAHRPEWAVCYQLKKSCHLVLSDGFIVAGKYSQQHLSSADALLFDYMIKKRMIKKLDIWLLVTATIRGALTQPIMVGGTCQFSRIKHREICSLEYSIYEITLTEKHNFMLNDGVCSREIQIMPFPDASLHLFLTDNACANLTKKSAHSFTPRRISECERMTPMYRRRRQDLDYTRIHPQDLV
;
A
#
# COMPACT_ATOMS: atom_id res chain seq x y z
N MET A 1 14.26 -19.99 -19.11
CA MET A 1 13.00 -19.26 -19.34
C MET A 1 12.83 -19.14 -20.84
N ASN A 2 11.83 -19.81 -21.41
CA ASN A 2 11.58 -19.79 -22.85
C ASN A 2 10.82 -18.49 -23.17
N VAL A 3 11.56 -17.46 -23.61
CA VAL A 3 11.03 -16.09 -23.77
C VAL A 3 9.79 -16.07 -24.68
N THR A 4 9.69 -17.02 -25.61
CA THR A 4 8.57 -17.21 -26.55
C THR A 4 7.23 -17.59 -25.92
N GLU A 5 7.19 -18.21 -24.74
CA GLU A 5 5.91 -18.52 -24.07
C GLU A 5 5.25 -17.28 -23.47
N ILE A 6 6.03 -16.28 -23.05
CA ILE A 6 5.51 -15.00 -22.54
C ILE A 6 4.78 -14.24 -23.66
N TRP A 7 5.30 -14.27 -24.88
CA TRP A 7 4.67 -13.62 -26.04
C TRP A 7 3.44 -14.35 -26.57
N LYS A 8 3.28 -15.66 -26.27
CA LYS A 8 2.08 -16.42 -26.69
C LYS A 8 0.87 -16.17 -25.78
N GLU A 9 1.06 -15.67 -24.56
CA GLU A 9 -0.07 -15.23 -23.72
C GLU A 9 -0.66 -13.88 -24.16
N ASP A 10 0.09 -13.07 -24.93
CA ASP A 10 -0.37 -11.78 -25.48
C ASP A 10 -1.49 -11.92 -26.52
N GLU A 11 -1.53 -13.02 -27.29
CA GLU A 11 -2.58 -13.20 -28.32
C GLU A 11 -3.99 -13.42 -27.73
N ARG A 12 -4.09 -13.88 -26.47
CA ARG A 12 -5.38 -14.04 -25.76
C ARG A 12 -5.85 -12.77 -25.03
N HIS A 13 -4.96 -11.81 -24.82
CA HIS A 13 -5.24 -10.54 -24.14
C HIS A 13 -4.81 -9.39 -25.04
N GLY A 14 -5.67 -9.00 -25.99
CA GLY A 14 -5.34 -8.11 -27.11
C GLY A 14 -4.27 -7.02 -26.87
N ASP A 15 -3.36 -6.90 -27.84
CA ASP A 15 -2.40 -5.82 -28.09
C ASP A 15 -1.79 -5.14 -26.84
N THR A 16 -1.08 -5.92 -26.03
CA THR A 16 -0.39 -5.50 -24.78
C THR A 16 0.81 -4.57 -24.99
N GLY A 17 1.17 -4.25 -26.23
CA GLY A 17 2.21 -3.27 -26.54
C GLY A 17 1.81 -1.85 -26.13
N SER A 18 2.81 -1.01 -25.80
CA SER A 18 2.57 0.40 -25.44
C SER A 18 1.91 1.22 -26.56
N GLY A 19 2.01 0.76 -27.81
CA GLY A 19 1.55 1.48 -29.01
C GLY A 19 2.46 2.64 -29.43
N GLY A 20 3.46 2.98 -28.61
CA GLY A 20 4.42 4.08 -28.86
C GLY A 20 5.69 3.63 -29.57
N HIS A 21 6.74 4.45 -29.47
CA HIS A 21 8.02 4.19 -30.12
C HIS A 21 8.58 2.79 -29.83
N LYS A 22 9.07 2.11 -30.88
CA LYS A 22 9.78 0.84 -30.77
C LYS A 22 11.28 1.11 -30.74
N LEU A 23 11.93 0.71 -29.64
CA LEU A 23 13.33 1.00 -29.37
C LEU A 23 14.08 -0.29 -29.06
N ILE A 24 15.35 -0.33 -29.45
CA ILE A 24 16.35 -1.27 -28.93
C ILE A 24 17.49 -0.42 -28.38
N MET A 25 17.93 -0.69 -27.15
CA MET A 25 19.09 -0.04 -26.54
C MET A 25 20.23 -1.05 -26.47
N LEU A 26 21.34 -0.76 -27.13
CA LEU A 26 22.52 -1.62 -27.19
C LEU A 26 23.64 -1.01 -26.34
N PHE A 27 24.07 -1.72 -25.31
CA PHE A 27 25.20 -1.33 -24.46
C PHE A 27 26.40 -2.23 -24.78
N THR A 28 27.53 -1.64 -25.16
CA THR A 28 28.69 -2.40 -25.64
C THR A 28 30.00 -1.63 -25.44
N ASP A 29 31.08 -2.34 -25.17
CA ASP A 29 32.46 -1.85 -25.10
C ASP A 29 33.27 -2.12 -26.39
N GLY A 30 32.69 -2.86 -27.34
CA GLY A 30 33.32 -3.21 -28.61
C GLY A 30 32.42 -4.10 -29.48
N VAL A 31 32.60 -4.03 -30.79
CA VAL A 31 31.86 -4.83 -31.78
C VAL A 31 32.86 -5.60 -32.64
N GLU A 32 32.81 -6.93 -32.59
CA GLU A 32 33.65 -7.80 -33.42
C GLU A 32 33.10 -7.92 -34.86
N GLU A 33 31.77 -8.08 -35.01
CA GLU A 33 31.09 -8.18 -36.31
C GLU A 33 30.01 -7.11 -36.48
N TRP A 34 29.98 -6.47 -37.64
CA TRP A 34 29.00 -5.44 -37.96
C TRP A 34 27.65 -6.07 -38.35
N PRO A 35 26.52 -5.71 -37.71
CA PRO A 35 25.22 -6.35 -37.95
C PRO A 35 24.52 -5.86 -39.24
N ILE A 36 25.28 -5.71 -40.33
CA ILE A 36 24.82 -5.17 -41.61
C ILE A 36 23.68 -6.00 -42.19
N GLY A 37 23.79 -7.33 -42.16
CA GLY A 37 22.77 -8.23 -42.71
C GLY A 37 21.41 -8.08 -42.01
N VAL A 38 21.41 -7.96 -40.67
CA VAL A 38 20.20 -7.79 -39.88
C VAL A 38 19.57 -6.42 -40.10
N ILE A 39 20.38 -5.35 -40.13
CA ILE A 39 19.88 -3.99 -40.36
C ILE A 39 19.33 -3.83 -41.79
N ASN A 40 20.02 -4.37 -42.80
CA ASN A 40 19.58 -4.28 -44.19
C ASN A 40 18.30 -5.08 -44.44
N SER A 41 18.14 -6.26 -43.84
CA SER A 41 16.92 -7.05 -44.00
C SER A 41 15.68 -6.34 -43.45
N ARG A 42 15.84 -5.42 -42.48
CA ARG A 42 14.74 -4.63 -41.89
C ARG A 42 14.56 -3.24 -42.51
N LYS A 43 15.46 -2.80 -43.39
CA LYS A 43 15.45 -1.44 -43.96
C LYS A 43 14.13 -1.08 -44.66
N SER A 44 13.52 -2.04 -45.35
CA SER A 44 12.23 -1.86 -46.05
C SER A 44 11.07 -1.52 -45.10
N LEU A 45 11.09 -2.07 -43.87
CA LEU A 45 10.08 -1.85 -42.85
C LEU A 45 10.27 -0.54 -42.07
N GLN A 46 11.40 0.15 -42.24
CA GLN A 46 11.70 1.37 -41.46
C GLN A 46 10.75 2.53 -41.77
N SER A 47 10.15 2.55 -42.96
CA SER A 47 9.17 3.55 -43.39
C SER A 47 7.77 3.34 -42.79
N THR A 48 7.41 2.10 -42.44
CA THR A 48 6.07 1.71 -41.97
C THR A 48 6.03 1.30 -40.50
N ASP A 49 7.08 0.63 -40.02
CA ASP A 49 7.24 0.18 -38.63
C ASP A 49 8.69 0.38 -38.16
N PRO A 50 9.11 1.63 -37.91
CA PRO A 50 10.48 1.94 -37.53
C PRO A 50 10.82 1.31 -36.18
N ILE A 51 11.97 0.65 -36.15
CA ILE A 51 12.66 0.32 -34.90
C ILE A 51 13.90 1.20 -34.83
N ARG A 52 14.03 1.97 -33.75
CA ARG A 52 15.20 2.84 -33.52
C ARG A 52 16.17 2.12 -32.60
N VAL A 53 17.43 1.97 -33.04
CA VAL A 53 18.46 1.27 -32.26
C VAL A 53 19.44 2.29 -31.71
N PHE A 54 19.37 2.52 -30.40
CA PHE A 54 20.24 3.45 -29.68
C PHE A 54 21.47 2.71 -29.16
N GLY A 55 22.66 3.16 -29.56
CA GLY A 55 23.93 2.59 -29.14
C GLY A 55 24.55 3.36 -27.97
N PHE A 56 25.07 2.63 -26.99
CA PHE A 56 25.83 3.17 -25.86
C PHE A 56 27.19 2.49 -25.81
N SER A 57 28.23 3.23 -26.19
CA SER A 57 29.61 2.80 -26.01
C SER A 57 29.95 2.94 -24.52
N MET A 58 30.26 1.85 -23.84
CA MET A 58 30.49 1.83 -22.39
C MET A 58 31.88 1.30 -22.07
N GLY A 59 32.66 2.05 -21.30
CA GLY A 59 33.97 1.60 -20.85
C GLY A 59 34.99 2.73 -20.89
N TYR A 60 36.09 2.57 -20.16
CA TYR A 60 37.11 3.61 -20.12
C TYR A 60 37.87 3.66 -21.45
N GLY A 61 37.78 4.78 -22.17
CA GLY A 61 38.51 4.99 -23.41
C GLY A 61 37.95 4.24 -24.61
N THR A 62 36.67 3.85 -24.58
CA THR A 62 36.02 3.16 -25.72
C THR A 62 35.79 4.10 -26.91
N GLY A 63 35.54 5.39 -26.65
CA GLY A 63 35.44 6.43 -27.67
C GLY A 63 34.29 6.21 -28.68
N PRO A 64 34.28 6.93 -29.82
CA PRO A 64 33.27 6.77 -30.84
C PRO A 64 33.43 5.47 -31.62
N MET A 65 32.37 4.68 -31.69
CA MET A 65 32.35 3.39 -32.39
C MET A 65 31.68 3.52 -33.76
N PRO A 66 32.39 3.26 -34.88
CA PRO A 66 31.82 3.33 -36.22
C PRO A 66 30.62 2.38 -36.43
N ALA A 67 30.65 1.20 -35.81
CA ALA A 67 29.54 0.24 -35.88
C ALA A 67 28.25 0.78 -35.25
N LEU A 68 28.34 1.44 -34.08
CA LEU A 68 27.18 2.08 -33.44
C LEU A 68 26.68 3.28 -34.26
N ALA A 69 27.59 4.05 -34.85
CA ALA A 69 27.23 5.16 -35.74
C ALA A 69 26.49 4.65 -36.99
N TYR A 70 26.95 3.54 -37.58
CA TYR A 70 26.29 2.89 -38.71
C TYR A 70 24.86 2.45 -38.33
N ILE A 71 24.70 1.74 -37.21
CA ILE A 71 23.40 1.27 -36.74
C ILE A 71 22.45 2.44 -36.46
N ALA A 72 22.93 3.47 -35.76
CA ALA A 72 22.13 4.64 -35.42
C ALA A 72 21.68 5.40 -36.68
N CYS A 73 22.56 5.56 -37.67
CA CYS A 73 22.26 6.21 -38.94
C CYS A 73 21.18 5.45 -39.72
N HIS A 74 21.28 4.12 -39.82
CA HIS A 74 20.34 3.31 -40.60
C HIS A 74 18.99 3.08 -39.92
N THR A 75 18.91 3.28 -38.60
CA THR A 75 17.68 3.12 -37.80
C THR A 75 17.09 4.45 -37.35
N ASN A 76 17.63 5.57 -37.85
CA ASN A 76 17.19 6.92 -37.50
C ASN A 76 17.19 7.18 -35.98
N ALA A 77 18.27 6.77 -35.32
CA ALA A 77 18.50 6.87 -33.89
C ALA A 77 19.76 7.71 -33.59
N SER A 78 20.20 7.72 -32.34
CA SER A 78 21.45 8.34 -31.91
C SER A 78 22.30 7.34 -31.13
N TYR A 79 23.59 7.60 -31.04
CA TYR A 79 24.48 6.87 -30.14
C TYR A 79 25.11 7.83 -29.11
N ALA A 80 25.49 7.28 -27.97
CA ALA A 80 26.12 8.01 -26.87
C ALA A 80 27.36 7.26 -26.37
N ILE A 81 28.30 8.00 -25.81
CA ILE A 81 29.55 7.47 -25.24
C ILE A 81 29.49 7.68 -23.73
N VAL A 82 29.75 6.61 -22.99
CA VAL A 82 29.72 6.54 -21.52
C VAL A 82 31.11 6.09 -21.05
N ASP A 83 32.04 7.04 -21.02
CA ASP A 83 33.43 6.78 -20.63
C ASP A 83 33.60 6.69 -19.11
N SER A 84 32.74 7.38 -18.35
CA SER A 84 32.82 7.46 -16.90
C SER A 84 31.46 7.32 -16.22
N ILE A 85 31.48 7.03 -14.90
CA ILE A 85 30.28 7.01 -14.06
C ILE A 85 29.57 8.38 -14.08
N SER A 86 30.32 9.48 -14.24
CA SER A 86 29.75 10.82 -14.28
C SER A 86 28.91 11.08 -15.55
N ASP A 87 29.18 10.38 -16.63
CA ASP A 87 28.45 10.51 -17.90
C ASP A 87 27.12 9.77 -17.89
N VAL A 88 26.99 8.71 -17.07
CA VAL A 88 25.82 7.81 -17.04
C VAL A 88 24.51 8.60 -16.92
N LYS A 89 24.46 9.58 -16.01
CA LYS A 89 23.23 10.36 -15.78
C LYS A 89 22.80 11.15 -17.01
N ARG A 90 23.74 11.82 -17.69
CA ARG A 90 23.45 12.63 -18.86
C ARG A 90 23.18 11.77 -20.10
N GLN A 91 23.97 10.72 -20.28
CA GLN A 91 23.93 9.91 -21.49
C GLN A 91 22.78 8.91 -21.51
N SER A 92 22.39 8.35 -20.35
CA SER A 92 21.27 7.41 -20.27
C SER A 92 19.93 7.98 -20.76
N VAL A 93 19.74 9.30 -20.71
CA VAL A 93 18.53 9.99 -21.19
C VAL A 93 18.68 10.66 -22.56
N SER A 94 19.86 10.56 -23.19
CA SER A 94 20.17 11.24 -24.47
C SER A 94 19.22 10.83 -25.61
N TYR A 95 18.76 9.58 -25.62
CA TYR A 95 17.83 9.05 -26.62
C TYR A 95 16.50 9.82 -26.67
N LEU A 96 16.05 10.40 -25.54
CA LEU A 96 14.82 11.18 -25.47
C LEU A 96 14.85 12.39 -26.40
N LYS A 97 16.03 12.99 -26.61
CA LYS A 97 16.19 14.12 -27.54
C LYS A 97 15.74 13.73 -28.95
N LYS A 98 16.22 12.58 -29.47
CA LYS A 98 15.87 12.11 -30.82
C LYS A 98 14.39 11.73 -30.92
N LEU A 99 13.83 11.09 -29.90
CA LEU A 99 12.40 10.75 -29.87
C LEU A 99 11.51 12.00 -29.85
N SER A 100 11.91 13.01 -29.08
CA SER A 100 11.14 14.25 -28.93
C SER A 100 11.06 15.09 -30.21
N ASN A 101 12.01 14.93 -31.14
CA ASN A 101 12.01 15.67 -32.40
C ASN A 101 10.81 15.31 -33.28
N VAL A 102 10.39 14.04 -33.31
CA VAL A 102 9.21 13.61 -34.07
C VAL A 102 7.98 14.37 -33.61
N LEU A 103 7.82 14.48 -32.28
CA LEU A 103 6.74 15.21 -31.65
C LEU A 103 6.84 16.71 -31.91
N ALA A 104 8.05 17.27 -31.85
CA ALA A 104 8.30 18.68 -32.12
C ALA A 104 7.94 19.07 -33.55
N ILE A 105 8.27 18.21 -34.52
CA ILE A 105 7.90 18.42 -35.93
C ILE A 105 6.38 18.33 -36.11
N ALA A 106 5.74 17.30 -35.54
CA ALA A 106 4.30 17.11 -35.65
C ALA A 106 3.49 18.30 -35.10
N TYR A 107 4.03 18.99 -34.08
CA TYR A 107 3.38 20.13 -33.43
C TYR A 107 3.97 21.50 -33.77
N ALA A 108 4.91 21.58 -34.70
CA ALA A 108 5.60 22.83 -35.06
C ALA A 108 4.62 23.93 -35.48
N ASN A 109 3.61 23.57 -36.28
CA ASN A 109 2.60 24.48 -36.80
C ASN A 109 1.43 24.74 -35.84
N ASN A 110 1.37 24.02 -34.71
CA ASN A 110 0.25 24.14 -33.77
C ASN A 110 0.53 25.26 -32.76
N PRO A 111 -0.42 26.19 -32.55
CA PRO A 111 -0.29 27.20 -31.52
C PRO A 111 -0.25 26.54 -30.13
N PRO A 112 0.38 27.17 -29.13
CA PRO A 112 0.47 26.63 -27.76
C PRO A 112 -0.87 26.12 -27.18
N SER A 113 -1.98 26.82 -27.45
CA SER A 113 -3.32 26.47 -26.98
C SER A 113 -3.92 25.20 -27.60
N ALA A 114 -3.43 24.78 -28.78
CA ALA A 114 -3.91 23.59 -29.50
C ALA A 114 -3.03 22.36 -29.27
N ARG A 115 -1.93 22.48 -28.52
CA ARG A 115 -1.04 21.35 -28.21
C ARG A 115 -1.64 20.51 -27.07
N PRO A 116 -1.49 19.17 -27.11
CA PRO A 116 -2.02 18.32 -26.05
C PRO A 116 -1.27 18.54 -24.74
N VAL A 117 -1.99 18.43 -23.63
CA VAL A 117 -1.42 18.38 -22.29
C VAL A 117 -1.37 16.94 -21.81
N THR A 118 -0.30 16.57 -21.12
CA THR A 118 -0.10 15.23 -20.57
C THR A 118 -0.21 15.27 -19.05
N TRP A 119 -0.90 14.29 -18.48
CA TRP A 119 -1.03 14.17 -17.02
C TRP A 119 0.05 13.23 -16.47
N VAL A 120 0.93 13.70 -15.61
CA VAL A 120 1.96 12.86 -15.02
C VAL A 120 1.31 11.94 -13.96
N THR A 121 1.90 10.78 -13.71
CA THR A 121 1.51 9.96 -12.56
C THR A 121 1.78 10.72 -11.24
N PRO A 122 1.10 10.34 -10.14
CA PRO A 122 1.35 10.91 -8.83
C PRO A 122 2.83 10.98 -8.48
N LEU A 123 3.26 12.14 -8.01
CA LEU A 123 4.61 12.36 -7.51
C LEU A 123 4.56 13.29 -6.29
N MET A 124 5.49 13.08 -5.37
CA MET A 124 5.71 14.03 -4.29
C MET A 124 6.42 15.25 -4.84
N ASP A 125 6.00 16.42 -4.37
CA ASP A 125 6.66 17.66 -4.69
C ASP A 125 8.08 17.67 -4.10
N SER A 126 9.05 17.95 -4.98
CA SER A 126 10.46 18.13 -4.62
C SER A 126 10.71 19.22 -3.58
N GLN A 127 9.80 20.21 -3.48
CA GLN A 127 9.84 21.28 -2.48
C GLN A 127 9.18 20.89 -1.15
N GLY A 128 8.66 19.66 -1.02
CA GLY A 128 8.09 19.15 0.22
C GLY A 128 6.63 19.52 0.45
N SER A 129 5.89 20.06 -0.54
CA SER A 129 4.46 20.36 -0.39
C SER A 129 3.55 19.13 -0.30
N GLY A 130 4.12 17.93 -0.41
CA GLY A 130 3.41 16.65 -0.36
C GLY A 130 3.02 16.12 -1.75
N PRO A 131 2.02 15.23 -1.84
CA PRO A 131 1.65 14.58 -3.09
C PRO A 131 0.96 15.52 -4.07
N THR A 132 1.39 15.44 -5.32
CA THR A 132 0.98 16.31 -6.43
C THR A 132 0.71 15.54 -7.71
N LEU A 133 -0.13 16.12 -8.54
CA LEU A 133 -0.43 15.70 -9.90
C LEU A 133 0.04 16.79 -10.84
N THR A 134 1.02 16.52 -11.70
CA THR A 134 1.57 17.50 -12.63
C THR A 134 0.88 17.40 -13.99
N VAL A 135 0.47 18.53 -14.55
CA VAL A 135 0.07 18.66 -15.95
C VAL A 135 1.23 19.26 -16.73
N SER A 136 1.67 18.58 -17.78
CA SER A 136 2.86 18.97 -18.55
C SER A 136 2.55 19.25 -20.02
N MET A 137 3.26 20.22 -20.60
CA MET A 137 3.18 20.60 -22.02
C MET A 137 4.58 20.89 -22.59
N PRO A 138 4.90 20.42 -23.81
CA PRO A 138 6.18 20.69 -24.44
C PRO A 138 6.29 22.13 -24.98
N ILE A 139 7.45 22.75 -24.77
CA ILE A 139 7.84 24.03 -25.36
C ILE A 139 8.72 23.73 -26.58
N LEU A 140 8.30 24.20 -27.74
CA LEU A 140 8.96 23.92 -29.02
C LEU A 140 9.77 25.12 -29.50
N ASN A 141 10.86 24.85 -30.21
CA ASN A 141 11.61 25.88 -30.91
C ASN A 141 10.87 26.32 -32.17
N THR A 142 10.61 27.62 -32.32
CA THR A 142 9.84 28.21 -33.44
C THR A 142 10.69 29.11 -34.35
N MET A 143 12.03 29.09 -34.22
CA MET A 143 12.88 29.92 -35.07
C MET A 143 12.86 29.44 -36.54
N GLU A 144 12.65 30.37 -37.48
CA GLU A 144 12.40 30.09 -38.91
C GLU A 144 13.62 29.60 -39.71
N ASN A 145 14.85 29.80 -39.21
CA ASN A 145 16.07 29.46 -39.96
C ASN A 145 16.68 28.12 -39.50
N ALA A 146 16.37 27.08 -40.28
CA ALA A 146 17.13 25.85 -40.55
C ALA A 146 17.66 25.00 -39.38
N SER A 147 17.28 23.71 -39.40
CA SER A 147 17.86 22.53 -38.70
C SER A 147 17.50 22.26 -37.22
N GLY A 148 16.60 23.04 -36.60
CA GLY A 148 16.35 22.96 -35.16
C GLY A 148 14.89 22.79 -34.70
N SER A 149 14.05 22.00 -35.39
CA SER A 149 12.74 21.60 -34.83
C SER A 149 12.97 20.66 -33.65
N GLY A 150 12.88 21.20 -32.44
CA GLY A 150 13.18 20.46 -31.21
C GLY A 150 12.40 20.99 -30.01
N VAL A 151 12.32 20.14 -28.98
CA VAL A 151 11.76 20.53 -27.69
C VAL A 151 12.81 21.33 -26.92
N LEU A 152 12.51 22.59 -26.59
CA LEU A 152 13.34 23.46 -25.75
C LEU A 152 13.25 23.08 -24.27
N GLY A 153 12.06 22.63 -23.85
CA GLY A 153 11.78 22.25 -22.47
C GLY A 153 10.33 21.79 -22.30
N VAL A 154 9.95 21.55 -21.05
CA VAL A 154 8.60 21.15 -20.68
C VAL A 154 8.09 22.10 -19.60
N ALA A 155 6.94 22.72 -19.84
CA ALA A 155 6.22 23.46 -18.82
C ALA A 155 5.37 22.48 -18.00
N GLY A 156 5.39 22.63 -16.67
CA GLY A 156 4.61 21.80 -15.75
C GLY A 156 3.84 22.67 -14.76
N ILE A 157 2.60 22.29 -14.45
CA ILE A 157 1.80 22.89 -13.39
C ILE A 157 1.38 21.81 -12.41
N ASP A 158 1.68 22.01 -11.13
CA ASP A 158 1.37 21.06 -10.07
C ASP A 158 0.01 21.33 -9.42
N ILE A 159 -0.79 20.28 -9.32
CA ILE A 159 -2.08 20.27 -8.61
C ILE A 159 -1.90 19.44 -7.35
N ARG A 160 -2.11 20.06 -6.19
CA ARG A 160 -1.92 19.38 -4.90
C ARG A 160 -3.09 18.44 -4.64
N PHE A 161 -2.82 17.24 -4.11
CA PHE A 161 -3.88 16.28 -3.80
C PHE A 161 -4.88 16.84 -2.79
N LYS A 162 -4.45 17.70 -1.88
CA LYS A 162 -5.34 18.41 -0.94
C LYS A 162 -6.41 19.22 -1.65
N GLN A 163 -6.09 19.86 -2.79
CA GLN A 163 -7.07 20.61 -3.58
C GLN A 163 -8.08 19.67 -4.26
N ILE A 164 -7.60 18.53 -4.76
CA ILE A 164 -8.45 17.50 -5.39
C ILE A 164 -9.39 16.87 -4.36
N ALA A 165 -8.89 16.57 -3.16
CA ALA A 165 -9.68 15.99 -2.07
C ALA A 165 -10.83 16.90 -1.63
N LYS A 166 -10.62 18.23 -1.60
CA LYS A 166 -11.67 19.21 -1.26
C LYS A 166 -12.90 19.16 -2.17
N ILE A 167 -12.75 18.68 -3.41
CA ILE A 167 -13.84 18.60 -4.40
C ILE A 167 -14.72 17.36 -4.17
N LEU A 168 -14.19 16.33 -3.51
CA LEU A 168 -14.89 15.08 -3.34
C LEU A 168 -15.90 15.17 -2.19
N PRO A 169 -17.11 14.59 -2.37
CA PRO A 169 -18.07 14.53 -1.28
C PRO A 169 -17.59 13.57 -0.19
N GLU A 170 -17.60 14.04 1.05
CA GLU A 170 -17.37 13.23 2.24
C GLU A 170 -18.70 13.00 2.96
N HIS A 171 -19.35 11.86 2.72
CA HIS A 171 -20.57 11.47 3.41
C HIS A 171 -20.40 10.10 4.10
N GLU A 172 -21.21 9.82 5.12
CA GLU A 172 -21.13 8.53 5.83
C GLU A 172 -21.67 7.35 5.01
N GLN A 173 -22.64 7.64 4.14
CA GLN A 173 -23.27 6.70 3.22
C GLN A 173 -22.46 6.44 1.96
N MET A 174 -21.58 7.36 1.58
CA MET A 174 -20.78 7.19 0.37
C MET A 174 -19.40 7.81 0.51
N TYR A 175 -18.42 7.14 -0.07
CA TYR A 175 -17.11 7.74 -0.28
C TYR A 175 -16.79 7.75 -1.76
N ALA A 176 -16.00 8.75 -2.16
CA ALA A 176 -15.50 8.88 -3.51
C ALA A 176 -13.99 8.56 -3.54
N PHE A 177 -13.55 8.10 -4.69
CA PHE A 177 -12.15 7.89 -5.00
C PHE A 177 -11.86 8.23 -6.45
N ILE A 178 -10.60 8.47 -6.80
CA ILE A 178 -10.19 8.88 -8.13
C ILE A 178 -9.17 7.89 -8.67
N VAL A 179 -9.41 7.42 -9.88
CA VAL A 179 -8.49 6.55 -10.62
C VAL A 179 -8.12 7.17 -11.95
N ASN A 180 -6.93 6.83 -12.45
CA ASN A 180 -6.56 7.11 -13.83
C ASN A 180 -7.04 5.99 -14.79
N ASN A 181 -6.81 6.20 -16.08
CA ASN A 181 -7.08 5.24 -17.16
C ASN A 181 -6.25 3.94 -17.11
N ASN A 182 -5.36 3.77 -16.14
CA ASN A 182 -4.62 2.53 -15.87
C ASN A 182 -5.11 1.78 -14.62
N GLY A 183 -6.11 2.30 -13.91
CA GLY A 183 -6.62 1.75 -12.66
C GLY A 183 -5.82 2.15 -11.42
N ILE A 184 -4.81 3.04 -11.57
CA ILE A 184 -4.01 3.55 -10.47
C ILE A 184 -4.85 4.57 -9.69
N ALA A 185 -4.92 4.39 -8.37
CA ALA A 185 -5.63 5.27 -7.47
C ALA A 185 -4.81 6.55 -7.22
N LEU A 186 -5.39 7.70 -7.54
CA LEU A 186 -4.85 9.01 -7.17
C LEU A 186 -5.31 9.41 -5.76
N TYR A 187 -6.59 9.18 -5.47
CA TYR A 187 -7.17 9.46 -4.17
C TYR A 187 -8.07 8.30 -3.76
N HIS A 188 -7.94 7.85 -2.52
CA HIS A 188 -8.83 6.87 -1.91
C HIS A 188 -8.80 7.06 -0.38
N PRO A 189 -9.91 6.86 0.34
CA PRO A 189 -9.91 7.01 1.81
C PRO A 189 -8.89 6.11 2.53
N ARG A 190 -8.58 4.95 1.96
CA ARG A 190 -7.58 3.99 2.49
C ARG A 190 -6.16 4.23 1.96
N LEU A 191 -5.97 5.14 1.01
CA LEU A 191 -4.65 5.40 0.44
C LEU A 191 -3.83 6.21 1.44
N LYS A 192 -2.92 5.53 2.14
CA LYS A 192 -1.94 6.18 3.03
C LYS A 192 -0.74 6.62 2.18
N ILE A 193 -0.58 7.94 2.05
CA ILE A 193 0.55 8.55 1.32
C ILE A 193 1.61 8.97 2.33
N PRO A 194 2.90 8.66 2.11
CA PRO A 194 3.97 9.12 2.99
C PRO A 194 4.04 10.65 3.07
N LYS A 195 4.47 11.18 4.23
CA LYS A 195 4.60 12.63 4.46
C LYS A 195 5.73 13.26 3.62
N THR A 196 6.78 12.50 3.35
CA THR A 196 7.94 12.92 2.56
C THR A 196 8.24 11.90 1.48
N GLU A 197 9.09 12.26 0.51
CA GLU A 197 9.59 11.32 -0.47
C GLU A 197 10.18 10.09 0.22
N VAL A 198 9.51 8.94 0.06
CA VAL A 198 10.16 7.68 0.33
C VAL A 198 11.06 7.47 -0.88
N TYR A 199 12.34 7.82 -0.75
CA TYR A 199 13.31 7.27 -1.68
C TYR A 199 13.13 5.78 -1.60
N SER A 200 12.57 5.19 -2.65
CA SER A 200 12.69 3.75 -2.81
C SER A 200 14.20 3.51 -2.79
N VAL A 201 14.71 2.97 -1.68
CA VAL A 201 16.14 2.71 -1.48
C VAL A 201 16.52 1.56 -2.41
N ARG A 202 16.59 1.89 -3.69
CA ARG A 202 17.19 1.09 -4.74
C ARG A 202 18.68 1.41 -4.62
N ARG A 203 19.35 0.50 -3.91
CA ARG A 203 20.80 0.34 -3.71
C ARG A 203 21.36 1.08 -2.48
N THR A 204 21.30 0.42 -1.32
CA THR A 204 22.39 0.56 -0.33
C THR A 204 23.57 -0.27 -0.83
N ALA A 205 24.64 0.39 -1.27
CA ALA A 205 25.91 -0.27 -1.52
C ALA A 205 26.52 -0.72 -0.17
N CYS A 206 26.96 -1.97 -0.07
CA CYS A 206 27.70 -2.45 1.09
C CYS A 206 29.10 -1.86 1.10
N TYR A 207 29.60 -1.44 2.27
CA TYR A 207 31.03 -1.21 2.48
C TYR A 207 31.51 -2.01 3.69
N ASP A 208 32.73 -2.54 3.60
CA ASP A 208 33.42 -3.20 4.69
C ASP A 208 33.93 -2.15 5.69
N LYS A 209 33.33 -2.12 6.90
CA LYS A 209 33.74 -1.22 8.00
C LYS A 209 35.17 -1.48 8.48
N ARG A 210 35.80 -2.60 8.10
CA ARG A 210 37.19 -2.91 8.47
C ARG A 210 38.23 -2.28 7.54
N SER A 211 37.84 -1.81 6.36
CA SER A 211 38.79 -1.13 5.47
C SER A 211 39.05 0.29 6.01
N ARG A 212 40.28 0.56 6.44
CA ARG A 212 40.70 1.90 6.85
C ARG A 212 40.54 2.86 5.66
N SER A 213 39.78 3.93 5.90
CA SER A 213 39.71 5.08 5.00
C SER A 213 41.12 5.54 4.63
N ARG A 214 41.47 5.46 3.34
CA ARG A 214 42.70 6.07 2.83
C ARG A 214 42.48 7.59 2.84
N GLY A 215 43.07 8.27 3.83
CA GLY A 215 43.08 9.72 3.92
C GLY A 215 43.62 10.33 2.63
N GLY A 216 42.76 11.05 1.91
CA GLY A 216 43.09 11.73 0.65
C GLY A 216 42.08 11.54 -0.48
N GLY A 217 41.19 10.53 -0.41
CA GLY A 217 40.13 10.33 -1.40
C GLY A 217 38.89 11.18 -1.09
N ARG A 218 38.45 11.99 -2.07
CA ARG A 218 37.23 12.83 -2.00
C ARG A 218 36.01 12.07 -1.46
N ILE A 219 35.37 12.67 -0.46
CA ILE A 219 34.03 12.43 0.13
C ILE A 219 33.58 10.96 0.15
N GLN A 220 33.76 10.32 1.32
CA GLN A 220 33.18 9.02 1.64
C GLN A 220 31.70 9.19 2.03
N PHE A 221 30.80 8.61 1.23
CA PHE A 221 29.36 8.61 1.51
C PHE A 221 29.06 7.58 2.61
N GLY A 222 28.65 8.06 3.78
CA GLY A 222 28.11 7.27 4.90
C GLY A 222 26.65 6.86 4.65
N GLU A 223 25.89 6.58 5.73
CA GLU A 223 24.45 6.28 5.70
C GLU A 223 23.73 7.04 4.58
N ALA A 224 22.94 6.31 3.78
CA ALA A 224 22.39 6.76 2.49
C ALA A 224 21.96 8.23 2.52
N ASP A 225 22.88 9.11 2.12
CA ASP A 225 22.69 10.55 2.15
C ASP A 225 21.54 10.87 1.19
N GLU A 226 20.52 11.54 1.72
CA GLU A 226 19.30 11.92 1.03
C GLU A 226 19.60 12.65 -0.30
N ARG A 227 20.73 13.38 -0.34
CA ARG A 227 21.22 14.09 -1.53
C ARG A 227 21.65 13.15 -2.65
N VAL A 228 22.22 11.98 -2.34
CA VAL A 228 22.66 10.99 -3.32
C VAL A 228 21.45 10.28 -3.96
N LEU A 229 20.42 10.00 -3.17
CA LEU A 229 19.17 9.42 -3.68
C LEU A 229 18.43 10.40 -4.61
N ARG A 230 18.45 11.71 -4.30
CA ARG A 230 18.01 12.77 -5.24
C ARG A 230 18.87 12.84 -6.51
N LEU A 231 20.20 12.72 -6.37
CA LEU A 231 21.13 12.75 -7.49
C LEU A 231 20.95 11.56 -8.45
N MET A 232 20.57 10.38 -7.94
CA MET A 232 20.35 9.16 -8.72
C MET A 232 19.01 9.13 -9.49
N GLY A 233 18.13 10.12 -9.31
CA GLY A 233 16.98 10.33 -10.20
C GLY A 233 15.93 9.22 -10.20
N LEU A 234 15.85 8.42 -9.14
CA LEU A 234 14.85 7.36 -8.99
C LEU A 234 13.56 7.95 -8.41
N LEU A 235 12.90 8.82 -9.19
CA LEU A 235 11.63 9.43 -8.83
C LEU A 235 10.47 8.46 -9.15
N ASP A 236 10.19 7.57 -8.21
CA ASP A 236 8.82 7.13 -7.94
C ASP A 236 8.55 7.46 -6.47
N SER A 237 8.16 8.70 -6.19
CA SER A 237 7.94 9.18 -4.82
C SER A 237 6.54 8.85 -4.29
N ILE A 238 5.61 8.38 -5.15
CA ILE A 238 4.32 7.81 -4.78
C ILE A 238 4.13 6.48 -5.54
N PHE A 239 3.88 5.40 -4.81
CA PHE A 239 3.58 4.11 -5.42
C PHE A 239 2.32 4.19 -6.28
N THR A 240 2.38 3.64 -7.48
CA THR A 240 1.21 3.45 -8.33
C THR A 240 0.38 2.26 -7.82
N ILE A 241 -0.42 2.49 -6.77
CA ILE A 241 -1.30 1.46 -6.20
C ILE A 241 -2.55 1.32 -7.09
N ASP A 242 -2.87 0.10 -7.48
CA ASP A 242 -4.11 -0.17 -8.20
C ASP A 242 -5.32 -0.16 -7.27
N ILE A 243 -6.45 0.33 -7.75
CA ILE A 243 -7.68 0.38 -6.97
C ILE A 243 -8.15 -0.99 -6.47
N ILE A 244 -7.81 -2.07 -7.18
CA ILE A 244 -8.16 -3.44 -6.75
C ILE A 244 -7.44 -3.86 -5.46
N GLU A 245 -6.33 -3.22 -5.12
CA GLU A 245 -5.60 -3.47 -3.87
C GLU A 245 -6.19 -2.69 -2.69
N LEU A 246 -6.90 -1.59 -2.97
CA LEU A 246 -7.53 -0.76 -1.95
C LEU A 246 -8.97 -1.21 -1.65
N GLU A 247 -9.64 -1.81 -2.62
CA GLU A 247 -11.02 -2.28 -2.49
C GLU A 247 -11.15 -3.80 -2.45
N ARG A 248 -12.35 -4.27 -2.07
CA ARG A 248 -12.62 -5.70 -2.01
C ARG A 248 -12.63 -6.28 -3.43
N ASP A 249 -11.76 -7.26 -3.67
CA ASP A 249 -11.70 -7.94 -4.96
C ASP A 249 -12.93 -8.84 -5.18
N SER A 250 -13.94 -8.29 -5.85
CA SER A 250 -15.14 -9.01 -6.30
C SER A 250 -15.22 -9.02 -7.83
N LYS A 251 -15.91 -10.01 -8.40
CA LYS A 251 -16.14 -10.06 -9.87
C LYS A 251 -16.84 -8.79 -10.37
N ILE A 252 -17.75 -8.25 -9.56
CA ILE A 252 -18.50 -7.02 -9.85
C ILE A 252 -17.57 -5.81 -9.79
N PHE A 253 -16.70 -5.75 -8.79
CA PHE A 253 -15.71 -4.68 -8.67
C PHE A 253 -14.67 -4.70 -9.80
N ARG A 254 -14.21 -5.88 -10.25
CA ARG A 254 -13.34 -5.99 -11.43
C ARG A 254 -14.02 -5.47 -12.70
N LYS A 255 -15.32 -5.73 -12.88
CA LYS A 255 -16.12 -5.16 -13.97
C LYS A 255 -16.24 -3.64 -13.83
N PHE A 256 -16.48 -3.14 -12.61
CA PHE A 256 -16.53 -1.71 -12.32
C PHE A 256 -15.20 -0.99 -12.61
N ARG A 257 -14.07 -1.58 -12.18
CA ARG A 257 -12.71 -1.10 -12.51
C ARG A 257 -12.51 -0.99 -14.02
N ARG A 258 -12.91 -2.02 -14.78
CA ARG A 258 -12.82 -2.00 -16.25
C ARG A 258 -13.66 -0.85 -16.84
N MET A 259 -14.89 -0.65 -16.38
CA MET A 259 -15.73 0.47 -16.83
C MET A 259 -15.09 1.85 -16.56
N MET A 260 -14.42 2.01 -15.40
CA MET A 260 -13.72 3.26 -15.08
C MET A 260 -12.52 3.51 -15.99
N ILE A 261 -11.75 2.46 -16.30
CA ILE A 261 -10.62 2.49 -17.25
C ILE A 261 -11.09 2.77 -18.67
N ASP A 262 -12.20 2.15 -19.08
CA ASP A 262 -12.84 2.35 -20.38
C ASP A 262 -13.56 3.70 -20.46
N ARG A 263 -13.69 4.39 -19.33
CA ARG A 263 -14.40 5.68 -19.16
C ARG A 263 -15.88 5.59 -19.58
N ASN A 264 -16.44 4.37 -19.59
CA ASN A 264 -17.82 4.09 -19.96
C ASN A 264 -18.66 3.89 -18.69
N CYS A 265 -19.00 5.01 -18.05
CA CYS A 265 -19.79 5.01 -16.84
C CYS A 265 -21.29 5.03 -17.16
N SER A 266 -21.99 3.95 -16.80
CA SER A 266 -23.44 3.83 -16.92
C SER A 266 -24.17 4.79 -15.95
N ARG A 267 -25.40 5.18 -16.31
CA ARG A 267 -26.30 5.92 -15.40
C ARG A 267 -26.89 5.05 -14.30
N ALA A 268 -26.85 3.72 -14.44
CA ALA A 268 -27.32 2.78 -13.43
C ALA A 268 -26.14 2.26 -12.58
N PRO A 269 -26.34 2.03 -11.27
CA PRO A 269 -25.29 1.51 -10.40
C PRO A 269 -25.01 0.03 -10.65
N LEU A 270 -23.78 -0.40 -10.36
CA LEU A 270 -23.49 -1.82 -10.17
C LEU A 270 -23.71 -2.19 -8.71
N LEU A 271 -24.54 -3.20 -8.48
CA LEU A 271 -24.91 -3.68 -7.14
C LEU A 271 -23.98 -4.83 -6.72
N ASP A 272 -23.40 -4.73 -5.53
CA ASP A 272 -22.55 -5.77 -4.91
C ASP A 272 -22.93 -5.95 -3.44
N GLY A 273 -23.99 -6.73 -3.21
CA GLY A 273 -24.59 -6.89 -1.89
C GLY A 273 -25.19 -5.59 -1.37
N THR A 274 -24.64 -5.05 -0.28
CA THR A 274 -25.08 -3.77 0.32
C THR A 274 -24.44 -2.54 -0.33
N ARG A 275 -23.52 -2.72 -1.28
CA ARG A 275 -22.80 -1.64 -1.95
C ARG A 275 -23.38 -1.35 -3.33
N GLU A 276 -23.37 -0.07 -3.69
CA GLU A 276 -23.64 0.42 -5.03
C GLU A 276 -22.42 1.15 -5.56
N TYR A 277 -21.96 0.78 -6.75
CA TYR A 277 -20.86 1.44 -7.43
C TYR A 277 -21.37 2.35 -8.54
N TRP A 278 -20.97 3.62 -8.46
CA TRP A 278 -21.26 4.65 -9.45
C TRP A 278 -19.95 5.24 -9.96
N CYS A 279 -19.86 5.62 -11.23
CA CYS A 279 -18.69 6.33 -11.70
C CYS A 279 -19.04 7.51 -12.61
N ARG A 280 -18.10 8.45 -12.72
CA ARG A 280 -18.18 9.57 -13.64
C ARG A 280 -16.79 9.91 -14.19
N SER A 281 -16.65 9.93 -15.51
CA SER A 281 -15.43 10.38 -16.16
C SER A 281 -15.33 11.90 -16.16
N VAL A 282 -14.16 12.43 -15.84
CA VAL A 282 -13.90 13.87 -15.83
C VAL A 282 -13.48 14.30 -17.23
N LYS A 283 -14.27 15.17 -17.87
CA LYS A 283 -13.98 15.66 -19.24
C LYS A 283 -12.64 16.40 -19.29
N GLY A 284 -11.88 16.21 -20.36
CA GLY A 284 -10.57 16.85 -20.55
C GLY A 284 -9.42 16.28 -19.72
N THR A 285 -9.65 15.22 -18.94
CA THR A 285 -8.60 14.56 -18.12
C THR A 285 -8.68 13.04 -18.28
N PRO A 286 -7.59 12.30 -18.02
CA PRO A 286 -7.61 10.83 -17.98
C PRO A 286 -8.27 10.26 -16.72
N LEU A 287 -8.86 11.11 -15.87
CA LEU A 287 -9.35 10.74 -14.54
C LEU A 287 -10.81 10.30 -14.57
N THR A 288 -11.13 9.32 -13.74
CA THR A 288 -12.48 8.86 -13.48
C THR A 288 -12.71 8.85 -11.98
N ILE A 289 -13.84 9.40 -11.54
CA ILE A 289 -14.27 9.40 -10.15
C ILE A 289 -15.18 8.19 -9.95
N GLY A 290 -14.86 7.36 -8.97
CA GLY A 290 -15.71 6.27 -8.48
C GLY A 290 -16.38 6.68 -7.17
N PHE A 291 -17.66 6.37 -7.01
CA PHE A 291 -18.41 6.52 -5.78
C PHE A 291 -18.88 5.15 -5.33
N VAL A 292 -18.75 4.89 -4.04
CA VAL A 292 -19.25 3.68 -3.41
C VAL A 292 -20.29 4.11 -2.37
N ALA A 293 -21.55 3.80 -2.63
CA ALA A 293 -22.66 4.06 -1.73
C ALA A 293 -23.09 2.78 -1.00
N PHE A 294 -23.62 2.93 0.21
CA PHE A 294 -24.11 1.83 1.04
C PHE A 294 -25.62 1.92 1.22
N LYS A 295 -26.37 0.89 0.80
CA LYS A 295 -27.84 0.85 0.88
C LYS A 295 -28.39 0.76 2.30
N ASP A 296 -27.64 0.14 3.19
CA ASP A 296 -28.01 -0.15 4.58
C ASP A 296 -27.72 1.01 5.54
N ARG A 297 -27.04 2.06 5.06
CA ARG A 297 -26.72 3.24 5.86
C ARG A 297 -27.77 4.31 5.63
N SER A 298 -28.23 4.96 6.69
CA SER A 298 -29.14 6.11 6.64
C SER A 298 -28.42 7.34 7.21
N ILE A 299 -28.71 8.52 6.67
CA ILE A 299 -28.15 9.79 7.19
C ILE A 299 -28.95 10.17 8.42
N THR A 300 -28.25 10.54 9.48
CA THR A 300 -28.82 11.24 10.62
C THR A 300 -28.32 12.68 10.52
N VAL A 301 -29.22 13.63 10.27
CA VAL A 301 -28.87 15.05 10.16
C VAL A 301 -29.20 15.70 11.49
N LEU A 302 -28.23 16.40 12.07
CA LEU A 302 -28.45 17.20 13.26
C LEU A 302 -29.28 18.44 12.86
N SER A 303 -30.46 18.62 13.48
CA SER A 303 -31.40 19.68 13.13
C SER A 303 -31.12 21.03 13.82
N GLY A 304 -30.22 21.07 14.80
CA GLY A 304 -29.87 22.28 15.58
C GLY A 304 -28.41 22.67 15.45
N GLY A 305 -28.13 23.97 15.51
CA GLY A 305 -26.76 24.49 15.62
C GLY A 305 -26.20 24.22 17.02
N VAL A 306 -24.92 23.84 17.08
CA VAL A 306 -24.24 23.56 18.35
C VAL A 306 -23.12 24.55 18.55
N GLU A 307 -23.12 25.21 19.71
CA GLU A 307 -22.04 26.12 20.08
C GLU A 307 -20.71 25.38 20.26
N ARG A 308 -19.61 26.13 20.14
CA ARG A 308 -18.27 25.59 20.21
C ARG A 308 -17.99 25.03 21.63
N PRO A 309 -17.73 23.73 21.77
CA PRO A 309 -17.57 23.10 23.07
C PRO A 309 -16.18 23.33 23.66
N GLN A 310 -16.11 23.34 25.00
CA GLN A 310 -14.86 23.19 25.73
C GLN A 310 -14.64 21.72 26.08
N ASN A 311 -13.41 21.24 25.93
CA ASN A 311 -13.06 19.86 26.23
C ASN A 311 -12.64 19.73 27.70
N PRO A 312 -13.32 18.90 28.53
CA PRO A 312 -12.91 18.67 29.91
C PRO A 312 -11.55 17.95 29.93
N ASN A 313 -10.61 18.49 30.69
CA ASN A 313 -9.27 17.92 30.81
C ASN A 313 -9.27 16.80 31.87
N LYS A 314 -9.12 15.54 31.43
CA LYS A 314 -9.09 14.36 32.30
C LYS A 314 -7.87 13.51 31.98
N ALA A 315 -7.11 13.12 33.01
CA ALA A 315 -5.82 12.44 32.86
C ALA A 315 -5.92 11.10 32.11
N LEU A 316 -7.07 10.40 32.20
CA LEU A 316 -7.31 9.12 31.54
C LEU A 316 -7.92 9.20 30.14
N VAL A 317 -8.28 10.39 29.67
CA VAL A 317 -9.03 10.55 28.43
C VAL A 317 -8.21 11.33 27.41
N GLY A 318 -7.72 10.60 26.40
CA GLY A 318 -7.05 11.18 25.24
C GLY A 318 -7.97 11.14 24.02
N HIS A 319 -7.95 12.22 23.23
CA HIS A 319 -8.68 12.29 21.96
C HIS A 319 -7.71 12.00 20.81
N TYR A 320 -8.11 11.12 19.89
CA TYR A 320 -7.31 10.77 18.73
C TYR A 320 -8.12 10.93 17.45
N VAL A 321 -7.65 11.79 16.54
CA VAL A 321 -8.33 12.08 15.28
C VAL A 321 -7.46 11.61 14.10
N PRO A 322 -7.69 10.39 13.57
CA PRO A 322 -6.90 9.86 12.45
C PRO A 322 -7.25 10.47 11.09
N LYS A 323 -8.51 10.91 10.92
CA LYS A 323 -9.03 11.26 9.59
C LYS A 323 -8.47 12.59 9.06
N ARG A 324 -8.05 12.57 7.80
CA ARG A 324 -7.89 13.78 6.95
C ARG A 324 -9.17 14.58 6.72
N GLY A 325 -10.34 13.99 6.99
CA GLY A 325 -11.63 14.65 6.74
C GLY A 325 -11.90 15.84 7.68
N LEU A 326 -11.35 15.83 8.90
CA LEU A 326 -11.52 16.96 9.82
C LEU A 326 -10.75 18.18 9.29
N CYS A 327 -11.48 19.26 9.02
CA CYS A 327 -11.05 20.43 8.25
C CYS A 327 -10.39 20.11 6.91
N ARG A 328 -10.79 19.03 6.20
CA ARG A 328 -10.32 18.71 4.84
C ARG A 328 -8.78 18.77 4.68
N GLY A 329 -8.05 18.27 5.67
CA GLY A 329 -6.59 18.21 5.71
C GLY A 329 -5.90 19.54 6.06
N ASP A 330 -6.62 20.54 6.59
CA ASP A 330 -6.02 21.76 7.12
C ASP A 330 -5.17 21.49 8.37
N LEU A 331 -5.53 20.49 9.16
CA LEU A 331 -4.80 20.09 10.37
C LEU A 331 -3.73 19.02 10.11
N ASP A 332 -3.39 18.73 8.85
CA ASP A 332 -2.43 17.67 8.50
C ASP A 332 -1.00 17.94 9.03
N HIS A 333 -0.67 19.21 9.25
CA HIS A 333 0.61 19.65 9.81
C HIS A 333 0.71 19.48 11.34
N VAL A 334 -0.44 19.33 12.02
CA VAL A 334 -0.52 19.13 13.48
C VAL A 334 -0.39 17.64 13.78
N ASP A 335 0.26 17.32 14.91
CA ASP A 335 0.37 15.93 15.35
C ASP A 335 -1.01 15.32 15.66
N MET A 336 -1.18 14.03 15.41
CA MET A 336 -2.49 13.37 15.48
C MET A 336 -3.11 13.41 16.88
N THR A 337 -2.29 13.50 17.92
CA THR A 337 -2.73 13.62 19.32
C THR A 337 -3.23 15.03 19.66
N GLU A 338 -2.71 16.05 18.99
CA GLU A 338 -3.06 17.46 19.23
C GLU A 338 -4.14 17.97 18.27
N ARG A 339 -4.41 17.25 17.18
CA ARG A 339 -5.40 17.62 16.14
C ARG A 339 -6.79 17.92 16.68
N PHE A 340 -7.24 17.20 17.71
CA PHE A 340 -8.56 17.41 18.29
C PHE A 340 -8.65 18.79 18.97
N ASN A 341 -7.65 19.14 19.77
CA ASN A 341 -7.59 20.44 20.41
C ASN A 341 -7.39 21.55 19.36
N ALA A 342 -6.50 21.34 18.40
CA ALA A 342 -6.30 22.27 17.29
C ALA A 342 -7.58 22.50 16.46
N PHE A 343 -8.42 21.48 16.28
CA PHE A 343 -9.75 21.62 15.65
C PHE A 343 -10.70 22.48 16.49
N LEU A 344 -10.76 22.20 17.80
CA LEU A 344 -11.55 22.99 18.73
C LEU A 344 -11.01 24.41 18.91
N GLU A 345 -9.76 24.70 18.51
CA GLU A 345 -9.13 26.01 18.54
C GLU A 345 -9.22 26.77 17.20
N ALA A 346 -9.31 26.04 16.08
CA ALA A 346 -9.32 26.59 14.74
C ALA A 346 -10.52 27.53 14.50
N ARG A 347 -10.25 28.76 14.06
CA ARG A 347 -11.27 29.74 13.66
C ARG A 347 -11.72 29.58 12.20
N LYS A 348 -10.95 28.88 11.37
CA LYS A 348 -11.22 28.68 9.94
C LYS A 348 -11.14 27.19 9.63
N CYS A 349 -12.30 26.54 9.58
CA CYS A 349 -12.46 25.18 9.12
C CYS A 349 -13.53 25.22 8.01
N GLU A 350 -13.15 24.93 6.76
CA GLU A 350 -14.08 24.95 5.61
C GLU A 350 -14.96 23.67 5.58
N MET A 351 -15.67 23.40 6.67
CA MET A 351 -16.65 22.31 6.77
C MET A 351 -17.74 22.67 7.78
N ASP A 352 -18.85 21.94 7.75
CA ASP A 352 -19.88 22.03 8.78
C ASP A 352 -19.33 21.50 10.12
N THR A 353 -19.26 22.38 11.13
CA THR A 353 -18.75 22.08 12.47
C THR A 353 -19.83 21.61 13.45
N ASN A 354 -21.11 21.70 13.09
CA ASN A 354 -22.21 21.40 14.01
C ASN A 354 -22.17 19.94 14.49
N LEU A 355 -21.99 18.99 13.58
CA LEU A 355 -21.95 17.56 13.93
C LEU A 355 -20.71 17.20 14.78
N PRO A 356 -19.48 17.62 14.41
CA PRO A 356 -18.32 17.45 15.29
C PRO A 356 -18.52 18.08 16.67
N TYR A 357 -19.05 19.29 16.76
CA TYR A 357 -19.28 19.96 18.05
C TYR A 357 -20.34 19.25 18.89
N ALA A 358 -21.45 18.80 18.28
CA ALA A 358 -22.44 17.98 18.94
C ALA A 358 -21.83 16.71 19.54
N LEU A 359 -20.97 16.03 18.77
CA LEU A 359 -20.27 14.84 19.23
C LEU A 359 -19.40 15.15 20.46
N VAL A 360 -18.62 16.25 20.44
CA VAL A 360 -17.79 16.64 21.59
C VAL A 360 -18.65 16.92 22.82
N VAL A 361 -19.75 17.69 22.68
CA VAL A 361 -20.67 17.93 23.81
C VAL A 361 -21.20 16.62 24.40
N THR A 362 -21.60 15.67 23.56
CA THR A 362 -22.07 14.37 24.05
C THR A 362 -20.98 13.54 24.72
N LEU A 363 -19.74 13.64 24.24
CA LEU A 363 -18.60 12.93 24.80
C LEU A 363 -18.14 13.56 26.12
N ASN A 364 -18.32 14.86 26.32
CA ASN A 364 -17.91 15.54 27.55
C ASN A 364 -18.49 14.89 28.81
N ASN A 365 -19.80 14.60 28.82
CA ASN A 365 -20.44 13.90 29.95
C ASN A 365 -19.83 12.51 30.21
N TRP A 366 -19.43 11.82 29.14
CA TRP A 366 -18.76 10.53 29.27
C TRP A 366 -17.32 10.70 29.76
N THR A 367 -16.56 11.67 29.24
CA THR A 367 -15.21 12.01 29.68
C THR A 367 -15.18 12.37 31.17
N GLU A 368 -16.15 13.14 31.64
CA GLU A 368 -16.30 13.51 33.04
C GLU A 368 -16.64 12.32 33.96
N SER A 369 -17.28 11.27 33.42
CA SER A 369 -17.60 10.06 34.17
C SER A 369 -16.38 9.18 34.49
N TRP A 370 -15.24 9.42 33.84
CA TRP A 370 -14.00 8.70 34.13
C TRP A 370 -13.34 9.23 35.42
N PRO A 371 -12.84 8.32 36.28
CA PRO A 371 -12.20 8.70 37.53
C PRO A 371 -10.90 9.48 37.27
N ASP A 372 -10.55 10.37 38.20
CA ASP A 372 -9.22 10.98 38.22
C ASP A 372 -8.22 9.97 38.80
N LEU A 373 -7.06 9.83 38.16
CA LEU A 373 -6.03 8.91 38.62
C LEU A 373 -5.36 9.44 39.89
N GLY A 374 -5.10 8.52 40.83
CA GLY A 374 -4.07 8.74 41.85
C GLY A 374 -2.68 8.71 41.21
N GLU A 375 -1.74 9.47 41.79
CA GLU A 375 -0.35 9.49 41.34
C GLU A 375 0.23 8.05 41.26
N ASN A 376 0.72 7.66 40.09
CA ASN A 376 1.37 6.38 39.74
C ASN A 376 0.52 5.22 39.20
N GLU A 377 -0.79 5.39 38.99
CA GLU A 377 -1.59 4.34 38.37
C GLU A 377 -1.74 4.55 36.85
N THR A 378 -0.85 3.89 36.10
CA THR A 378 -0.92 3.45 34.68
C THR A 378 0.10 4.04 33.69
N ASN A 379 0.74 3.13 32.96
CA ASN A 379 1.46 3.35 31.71
C ASN A 379 0.48 3.10 30.55
N PHE A 380 -0.27 4.13 30.13
CA PHE A 380 -1.06 4.05 28.90
C PHE A 380 -0.17 4.42 27.71
N GLU A 381 0.36 3.43 26.99
CA GLU A 381 1.48 3.69 26.07
C GLU A 381 1.08 4.10 24.63
N SER A 382 -0.16 3.89 24.15
CA SER A 382 -0.58 4.41 22.82
C SER A 382 -2.06 4.20 22.47
N LEU A 383 -2.70 5.20 21.84
CA LEU A 383 -4.04 5.12 21.20
C LEU A 383 -4.01 4.69 19.73
N LEU A 384 -2.83 4.70 19.08
CA LEU A 384 -2.64 4.34 17.66
C LEU A 384 -3.18 2.94 17.29
N PRO A 385 -2.97 1.88 18.11
CA PRO A 385 -3.43 0.53 17.81
C PRO A 385 -4.94 0.40 17.64
N ILE A 386 -5.69 1.12 18.49
CA ILE A 386 -7.14 1.05 18.56
C ILE A 386 -7.74 1.71 17.32
N ALA A 387 -7.14 2.82 16.86
CA ALA A 387 -7.61 3.52 15.67
C ALA A 387 -7.42 2.72 14.37
N ASP A 388 -6.27 2.06 14.20
CA ASP A 388 -6.02 1.20 13.03
C ASP A 388 -6.98 -0.01 13.01
N VAL A 389 -7.34 -0.54 14.19
CA VAL A 389 -8.32 -1.64 14.30
C VAL A 389 -9.74 -1.16 14.02
N LEU A 390 -10.12 0.04 14.48
CA LEU A 390 -11.41 0.66 14.13
C LEU A 390 -11.53 0.96 12.62
N GLU A 391 -10.41 1.23 11.93
CA GLU A 391 -10.41 1.34 10.46
C GLU A 391 -10.64 -0.01 9.76
N LEU A 392 -10.06 -1.09 10.28
CA LEU A 392 -10.27 -2.46 9.77
C LEU A 392 -11.71 -2.95 10.05
N GLU A 393 -12.30 -2.54 11.17
CA GLU A 393 -13.68 -2.85 11.60
C GLU A 393 -14.77 -2.04 10.88
N ARG A 394 -14.43 -1.19 9.90
CA ARG A 394 -15.42 -0.56 8.99
C ARG A 394 -16.12 -1.59 8.09
N TYR A 395 -15.58 -2.81 7.98
CA TYR A 395 -15.96 -3.82 6.99
C TYR A 395 -16.77 -5.04 7.49
N PRO A 396 -16.56 -5.64 8.68
CA PRO A 396 -17.37 -6.75 9.14
C PRO A 396 -18.77 -6.31 9.60
N LYS A 397 -19.74 -7.24 9.56
CA LYS A 397 -21.12 -6.98 10.00
C LYS A 397 -21.14 -6.60 11.49
N PRO A 398 -22.00 -5.64 11.88
CA PRO A 398 -22.19 -5.31 13.29
C PRO A 398 -22.63 -6.53 14.08
N SER A 399 -22.08 -6.71 15.29
CA SER A 399 -22.44 -7.80 16.20
C SER A 399 -22.63 -7.24 17.61
N SER A 400 -23.61 -7.78 18.33
CA SER A 400 -23.86 -7.48 19.74
C SER A 400 -22.89 -8.18 20.69
N LYS A 401 -22.12 -9.17 20.20
CA LYS A 401 -21.13 -9.91 20.99
C LYS A 401 -19.95 -9.01 21.36
N LEU A 402 -19.40 -9.23 22.55
CA LEU A 402 -18.14 -8.64 22.97
C LEU A 402 -17.03 -9.18 22.06
N LYS A 403 -16.34 -8.28 21.34
CA LYS A 403 -15.24 -8.66 20.47
C LYS A 403 -13.92 -8.37 21.16
N LEU A 404 -12.96 -9.27 20.98
CA LEU A 404 -11.62 -9.19 21.55
C LEU A 404 -10.58 -9.41 20.46
N PHE A 405 -9.52 -8.61 20.49
CA PHE A 405 -8.35 -8.78 19.63
C PHE A 405 -7.07 -8.53 20.42
N ALA A 406 -5.99 -9.19 19.99
CA ALA A 406 -4.65 -8.94 20.50
C ALA A 406 -3.90 -7.98 19.58
N PHE A 407 -3.19 -7.04 20.18
CA PHE A 407 -2.33 -6.10 19.47
C PHE A 407 -0.91 -6.15 20.03
N ASN A 408 0.08 -6.14 19.14
CA ASN A 408 1.50 -6.12 19.51
C ASN A 408 2.09 -4.75 19.17
N ASP A 409 2.43 -3.97 20.18
CA ASP A 409 3.16 -2.70 20.06
C ASP A 409 4.55 -2.84 20.66
N ASN A 410 5.61 -2.68 19.86
CA ASN A 410 7.00 -2.65 20.34
C ASN A 410 7.38 -3.79 21.34
N ASN A 411 6.94 -5.03 21.08
CA ASN A 411 7.10 -6.23 21.92
C ASN A 411 6.18 -6.33 23.16
N LYS A 412 5.24 -5.41 23.35
CA LYS A 412 4.20 -5.53 24.38
C LYS A 412 2.88 -5.93 23.72
N ILE A 413 2.33 -7.05 24.17
CA ILE A 413 1.05 -7.53 23.68
C ILE A 413 -0.04 -7.08 24.63
N THR A 414 -1.05 -6.41 24.07
CA THR A 414 -2.22 -5.93 24.78
C THR A 414 -3.47 -6.56 24.18
N ILE A 415 -4.47 -6.76 25.01
CA ILE A 415 -5.74 -7.36 24.61
C ILE A 415 -6.81 -6.29 24.77
N THR A 416 -7.48 -5.98 23.68
CA THR A 416 -8.54 -4.98 23.66
C THR A 416 -9.87 -5.69 23.51
N ALA A 417 -10.77 -5.45 24.47
CA ALA A 417 -12.16 -5.88 24.41
C ALA A 417 -13.03 -4.68 24.07
N TYR A 418 -13.89 -4.81 23.07
CA TYR A 418 -14.77 -3.73 22.64
C TYR A 418 -16.16 -4.23 22.29
N LYS A 419 -17.11 -3.31 22.39
CA LYS A 419 -18.52 -3.52 22.06
C LYS A 419 -19.02 -2.34 21.25
N GLN A 420 -19.84 -2.65 20.26
CA GLN A 420 -20.48 -1.65 19.42
C GLN A 420 -21.74 -1.14 20.13
N ILE A 421 -21.90 0.18 20.16
CA ILE A 421 -23.05 0.87 20.76
C ILE A 421 -24.03 1.18 19.63
N PHE A 422 -25.27 0.73 19.78
CA PHE A 422 -26.33 0.91 18.81
C PHE A 422 -27.40 1.84 19.33
N ASP A 423 -27.98 2.63 18.43
CA ASP A 423 -29.22 3.36 18.67
C ASP A 423 -30.38 2.39 18.95
N SER A 424 -31.20 2.70 19.95
CA SER A 424 -32.33 1.88 20.38
C SER A 424 -33.47 1.87 19.35
N VAL A 425 -33.61 2.93 18.55
CA VAL A 425 -34.73 3.08 17.62
C VAL A 425 -34.43 2.42 16.28
N TYR A 426 -33.27 2.73 15.69
CA TYR A 426 -32.92 2.28 14.35
C TYR A 426 -31.85 1.19 14.31
N SER A 427 -31.38 0.68 15.47
CA SER A 427 -30.27 -0.28 15.57
C SER A 427 -29.01 0.16 14.80
N ARG A 428 -28.77 1.47 14.72
CA ARG A 428 -27.62 2.07 14.01
C ARG A 428 -26.40 2.09 14.91
N ARG A 429 -25.22 1.71 14.41
CA ARG A 429 -23.98 1.79 15.20
C ARG A 429 -23.58 3.26 15.38
N LEU A 430 -23.64 3.75 16.62
CA LEU A 430 -23.29 5.12 17.00
C LEU A 430 -21.81 5.24 17.38
N ALA A 431 -21.32 4.31 18.18
CA ALA A 431 -19.97 4.34 18.72
C ALA A 431 -19.42 2.93 18.97
N VAL A 432 -18.14 2.86 19.29
CA VAL A 432 -17.49 1.63 19.78
C VAL A 432 -16.82 1.98 21.09
N GLY A 433 -17.24 1.33 22.17
CA GLY A 433 -16.61 1.46 23.49
C GLY A 433 -15.76 0.23 23.77
N GLY A 434 -14.64 0.41 24.45
CA GLY A 434 -13.75 -0.71 24.77
C GLY A 434 -12.79 -0.41 25.91
N VAL A 435 -12.14 -1.47 26.36
CA VAL A 435 -11.12 -1.48 27.42
C VAL A 435 -9.95 -2.32 26.97
N GLN A 436 -8.77 -1.96 27.44
CA GLN A 436 -7.52 -2.63 27.08
C GLN A 436 -6.84 -3.14 28.34
N TRP A 437 -6.35 -4.37 28.29
CA TRP A 437 -5.60 -5.01 29.37
C TRP A 437 -4.27 -5.55 28.86
N THR A 438 -3.30 -5.63 29.76
CA THR A 438 -2.04 -6.35 29.52
C THR A 438 -2.28 -7.85 29.59
N THR A 439 -1.59 -8.63 28.75
CA THR A 439 -1.71 -10.10 28.76
C THR A 439 -1.39 -10.72 30.14
N GLU A 440 -0.44 -10.13 30.86
CA GLU A 440 -0.02 -10.60 32.19
C GLU A 440 -1.14 -10.51 33.23
N PHE A 441 -1.95 -9.46 33.14
CA PHE A 441 -3.11 -9.28 34.02
C PHE A 441 -4.15 -10.38 33.78
N ILE A 442 -4.50 -10.64 32.50
CA ILE A 442 -5.49 -11.66 32.16
C ILE A 442 -4.98 -13.06 32.51
N ASP A 443 -3.70 -13.35 32.27
CA ASP A 443 -3.11 -14.65 32.59
C ASP A 443 -3.12 -14.92 34.11
N ARG A 444 -2.75 -13.93 34.93
CA ARG A 444 -2.84 -14.04 36.40
C ARG A 444 -4.28 -14.21 36.87
N PHE A 445 -5.21 -13.44 36.31
CA PHE A 445 -6.63 -13.54 36.64
C PHE A 445 -7.19 -14.93 36.27
N PHE A 446 -6.86 -15.42 35.07
CA PHE A 446 -7.25 -16.74 34.59
C PHE A 446 -6.67 -17.87 35.44
N TYR A 447 -5.39 -17.79 35.80
CA TYR A 447 -4.74 -18.75 36.69
C TYR A 447 -5.42 -18.78 38.07
N ASN A 448 -5.70 -17.61 38.66
CA ASN A 448 -6.35 -17.54 39.96
C ASN A 448 -7.74 -18.22 39.94
N ILE A 449 -8.55 -17.93 38.91
CA ILE A 449 -9.88 -18.54 38.76
C ILE A 449 -9.78 -20.06 38.55
N THR A 450 -8.92 -20.49 37.62
CA THR A 450 -8.85 -21.90 37.21
C THR A 450 -8.09 -22.79 38.20
N ALA A 451 -7.29 -22.22 39.10
CA ALA A 451 -6.57 -22.96 40.14
C ALA A 451 -7.25 -22.91 41.52
N HIS A 452 -7.83 -21.77 41.92
CA HIS A 452 -8.28 -21.57 43.31
C HIS A 452 -9.80 -21.56 43.49
N ARG A 453 -10.61 -21.33 42.43
CA ARG A 453 -12.07 -21.36 42.57
C ARG A 453 -12.62 -22.76 42.32
N PRO A 454 -13.31 -23.40 43.29
CA PRO A 454 -13.75 -24.79 43.17
C PRO A 454 -14.73 -25.02 42.02
N GLU A 455 -15.53 -24.03 41.65
CA GLU A 455 -16.46 -24.07 40.51
C GLU A 455 -15.75 -24.13 39.14
N TRP A 456 -14.54 -23.58 39.04
CA TRP A 456 -13.77 -23.43 37.79
C TRP A 456 -12.43 -24.16 37.82
N ALA A 457 -12.19 -24.97 38.85
CA ALA A 457 -11.00 -25.80 39.03
C ALA A 457 -10.90 -26.95 38.01
N VAL A 458 -11.61 -26.89 36.90
CA VAL A 458 -11.67 -27.86 35.81
C VAL A 458 -10.27 -28.17 35.27
N CYS A 459 -9.41 -27.17 35.17
CA CYS A 459 -8.04 -27.30 34.66
C CYS A 459 -7.15 -28.12 35.60
N TYR A 460 -7.22 -27.82 36.89
CA TYR A 460 -6.41 -28.47 37.92
C TYR A 460 -6.98 -29.86 38.29
N GLN A 461 -8.30 -29.98 38.45
CA GLN A 461 -9.00 -31.21 38.81
C GLN A 461 -8.94 -32.28 37.70
N LEU A 462 -9.11 -31.89 36.42
CA LEU A 462 -9.06 -32.83 35.30
C LEU A 462 -7.63 -33.09 34.79
N LYS A 463 -6.60 -32.47 35.37
CA LYS A 463 -5.20 -32.54 34.91
C LYS A 463 -5.03 -32.20 33.42
N LYS A 464 -5.87 -31.30 32.89
CA LYS A 464 -5.85 -30.86 31.49
C LYS A 464 -5.17 -29.49 31.34
N SER A 465 -4.52 -29.28 30.20
CA SER A 465 -4.02 -27.96 29.81
C SER A 465 -5.18 -27.09 29.34
N CYS A 466 -5.35 -25.94 29.98
CA CYS A 466 -6.39 -24.97 29.65
C CYS A 466 -5.81 -23.75 28.94
N HIS A 467 -6.46 -23.35 27.86
CA HIS A 467 -6.09 -22.17 27.09
C HIS A 467 -7.31 -21.31 26.81
N LEU A 468 -7.16 -20.01 27.05
CA LEU A 468 -8.13 -19.03 26.60
C LEU A 468 -7.69 -18.49 25.24
N VAL A 469 -8.49 -18.75 24.20
CA VAL A 469 -8.14 -18.47 22.80
C VAL A 469 -9.16 -17.52 22.20
N LEU A 470 -8.67 -16.47 21.52
CA LEU A 470 -9.51 -15.56 20.74
C LEU A 470 -10.05 -16.25 19.49
N SER A 471 -11.11 -15.70 18.90
CA SER A 471 -11.65 -16.24 17.63
C SER A 471 -10.66 -16.18 16.46
N ASP A 472 -9.62 -15.34 16.51
CA ASP A 472 -8.55 -15.31 15.50
C ASP A 472 -7.48 -16.40 15.69
N GLY A 473 -7.51 -17.13 16.81
CA GLY A 473 -6.54 -18.16 17.16
C GLY A 473 -5.40 -17.69 18.08
N PHE A 474 -5.41 -16.44 18.55
CA PHE A 474 -4.42 -15.94 19.50
C PHE A 474 -4.68 -16.44 20.94
N ILE A 475 -3.66 -16.93 21.63
CA ILE A 475 -3.76 -17.46 23.00
C ILE A 475 -3.50 -16.33 24.00
N VAL A 476 -4.56 -15.99 24.73
CA VAL A 476 -4.58 -14.89 25.71
C VAL A 476 -4.03 -15.33 27.06
N ALA A 477 -4.41 -16.51 27.52
CA ALA A 477 -4.06 -17.01 28.85
C ALA A 477 -3.86 -18.54 28.83
N GLY A 478 -3.01 -19.04 29.72
CA GLY A 478 -2.62 -20.45 29.84
C GLY A 478 -1.17 -20.71 29.48
N LYS A 479 -0.78 -21.99 29.38
CA LYS A 479 0.63 -22.42 29.26
C LYS A 479 1.39 -21.84 28.05
N TYR A 480 0.69 -21.54 26.95
CA TYR A 480 1.25 -20.97 25.73
C TYR A 480 0.73 -19.53 25.48
N SER A 481 0.51 -18.76 26.55
CA SER A 481 0.09 -17.37 26.44
C SER A 481 1.03 -16.56 25.55
N GLN A 482 0.48 -15.52 24.90
CA GLN A 482 1.18 -14.65 23.94
C GLN A 482 1.59 -15.31 22.61
N GLN A 483 1.17 -16.55 22.35
CA GLN A 483 1.44 -17.25 21.09
C GLN A 483 0.16 -17.45 20.27
N HIS A 484 0.31 -17.60 18.95
CA HIS A 484 -0.80 -18.01 18.10
C HIS A 484 -0.95 -19.53 18.10
N LEU A 485 -2.17 -20.05 17.96
CA LEU A 485 -2.44 -21.49 17.99
C LEU A 485 -1.65 -22.26 16.93
N SER A 486 -1.39 -21.66 15.76
CA SER A 486 -0.56 -22.27 14.71
C SER A 486 0.90 -22.49 15.10
N SER A 487 1.44 -21.71 16.04
CA SER A 487 2.81 -21.88 16.56
C SER A 487 2.85 -22.70 17.85
N ALA A 488 1.86 -22.52 18.73
CA ALA A 488 1.77 -23.26 19.98
C ALA A 488 1.38 -24.73 19.78
N ASP A 489 0.46 -24.99 18.84
CA ASP A 489 -0.08 -26.31 18.55
C ASP A 489 -0.48 -26.45 17.08
N ALA A 490 0.55 -26.55 16.22
CA ALA A 490 0.40 -26.66 14.78
C ALA A 490 -0.54 -27.78 14.33
N LEU A 491 -0.52 -28.92 15.03
CA LEU A 491 -1.28 -30.11 14.63
C LEU A 491 -2.77 -29.96 14.91
N LEU A 492 -3.13 -29.40 16.06
CA LEU A 492 -4.50 -29.03 16.38
C LEU A 492 -5.02 -27.99 15.38
N PHE A 493 -4.22 -26.95 15.11
CA PHE A 493 -4.60 -25.89 14.20
C PHE A 493 -4.88 -26.40 12.77
N ASP A 494 -3.97 -27.21 12.22
CA ASP A 494 -4.11 -27.80 10.88
C ASP A 494 -5.32 -28.75 10.80
N TYR A 495 -5.61 -29.52 11.86
CA TYR A 495 -6.79 -30.37 11.95
C TYR A 495 -8.09 -29.57 11.93
N MET A 496 -8.15 -28.48 12.72
CA MET A 496 -9.33 -27.61 12.78
C MET A 496 -9.61 -26.94 11.43
N ILE A 497 -8.57 -26.53 10.69
CA ILE A 497 -8.71 -26.04 9.32
C ILE A 497 -9.26 -27.14 8.40
N LYS A 498 -8.68 -28.35 8.43
CA LYS A 498 -9.12 -29.48 7.60
C LYS A 498 -10.58 -29.87 7.86
N LYS A 499 -11.04 -29.75 9.11
CA LYS A 499 -12.44 -29.99 9.53
C LYS A 499 -13.37 -28.80 9.35
N ARG A 500 -12.90 -27.70 8.75
CA ARG A 500 -13.67 -26.46 8.52
C ARG A 500 -14.20 -25.81 9.81
N MET A 501 -13.52 -26.03 10.93
CA MET A 501 -13.78 -25.36 12.22
C MET A 501 -13.19 -23.95 12.25
N ILE A 502 -12.16 -23.72 11.43
CA ILE A 502 -11.52 -22.41 11.21
C ILE A 502 -11.72 -22.02 9.75
N LYS A 503 -12.19 -20.79 9.52
CA LYS A 503 -12.18 -20.15 8.20
C LYS A 503 -10.87 -19.38 8.03
N LYS A 504 -10.26 -19.54 6.85
CA LYS A 504 -9.09 -18.77 6.41
C LYS A 504 -9.53 -17.73 5.40
N LEU A 505 -9.13 -16.48 5.60
CA LEU A 505 -9.30 -15.37 4.68
C LEU A 505 -7.94 -14.75 4.42
N ASP A 506 -7.48 -14.80 3.18
CA ASP A 506 -6.23 -14.16 2.79
C ASP A 506 -6.48 -12.73 2.32
N ILE A 507 -5.88 -11.76 3.03
CA ILE A 507 -5.91 -10.34 2.71
C ILE A 507 -4.52 -9.89 2.29
N TRP A 508 -4.47 -9.04 1.27
CA TRP A 508 -3.23 -8.51 0.71
C TRP A 508 -3.13 -7.05 1.10
N LEU A 509 -2.09 -6.67 1.83
CA LEU A 509 -1.88 -5.29 2.27
C LEU A 509 -0.45 -4.87 1.93
N LEU A 510 -0.33 -3.70 1.30
CA LEU A 510 0.92 -2.96 1.22
C LEU A 510 1.11 -2.22 2.54
N VAL A 511 1.98 -2.74 3.40
CA VAL A 511 2.35 -2.08 4.65
C VAL A 511 3.81 -1.64 4.57
N THR A 512 4.11 -0.44 5.06
CA THR A 512 5.48 -0.05 5.42
C THR A 512 5.90 -0.90 6.62
N ALA A 513 6.51 -2.07 6.39
CA ALA A 513 7.09 -2.83 7.47
C ALA A 513 8.36 -2.10 7.95
N THR A 514 8.29 -1.40 9.09
CA THR A 514 9.48 -0.93 9.80
C THR A 514 10.12 -2.12 10.49
N ILE A 515 10.98 -2.85 9.78
CA ILE A 515 11.73 -3.96 10.35
C ILE A 515 12.92 -3.37 11.12
N ARG A 516 13.17 -3.88 12.35
CA ARG A 516 14.31 -3.46 13.20
C ARG A 516 15.62 -3.43 12.40
N GLY A 517 16.37 -2.33 12.51
CA GLY A 517 17.57 -2.08 11.71
C GLY A 517 18.65 -3.17 11.74
N ALA A 518 18.68 -4.01 12.79
CA ALA A 518 19.65 -5.10 12.94
C ALA A 518 19.47 -6.26 11.93
N LEU A 519 18.27 -6.52 11.41
CA LEU A 519 18.00 -7.62 10.46
C LEU A 519 18.24 -7.25 8.99
N THR A 520 18.60 -6.00 8.74
CA THR A 520 18.66 -5.41 7.40
C THR A 520 20.08 -5.11 6.93
N GLN A 521 21.07 -5.47 7.73
CA GLN A 521 22.47 -5.35 7.36
C GLN A 521 22.91 -6.56 6.51
N PRO A 522 23.68 -6.33 5.44
CA PRO A 522 24.34 -7.40 4.70
C PRO A 522 25.28 -8.17 5.63
N ILE A 523 25.25 -9.50 5.59
CA ILE A 523 26.05 -10.35 6.44
C ILE A 523 27.21 -10.89 5.60
N MET A 524 28.43 -10.79 6.12
CA MET A 524 29.60 -11.40 5.48
C MET A 524 29.57 -12.90 5.73
N VAL A 525 29.38 -13.69 4.66
CA VAL A 525 29.45 -15.16 4.70
C VAL A 525 30.62 -15.59 3.83
N GLY A 526 31.67 -16.11 4.45
CA GLY A 526 32.86 -16.61 3.73
C GLY A 526 33.57 -15.58 2.86
N GLY A 527 33.67 -14.31 3.31
CA GLY A 527 34.35 -13.24 2.55
C GLY A 527 33.53 -12.68 1.38
N THR A 528 32.34 -13.21 1.12
CA THR A 528 31.37 -12.63 0.18
C THR A 528 30.27 -11.89 0.92
N CYS A 529 29.93 -10.70 0.43
CA CYS A 529 28.88 -9.88 1.03
C CYS A 529 27.52 -10.42 0.59
N GLN A 530 26.85 -11.16 1.47
CA GLN A 530 25.51 -11.66 1.20
C GLN A 530 24.50 -10.59 1.66
N PHE A 531 23.88 -9.92 0.70
CA PHE A 531 22.85 -8.93 0.98
C PHE A 531 21.68 -9.60 1.69
N SER A 532 21.26 -9.04 2.83
CA SER A 532 19.95 -9.39 3.39
C SER A 532 18.91 -9.06 2.32
N ARG A 533 18.04 -10.02 1.99
CA ARG A 533 16.88 -9.78 1.12
C ARG A 533 15.92 -8.74 1.69
N ILE A 534 16.12 -8.31 2.94
CA ILE A 534 15.20 -7.51 3.74
C ILE A 534 15.84 -6.14 4.00
N LYS A 535 15.25 -5.06 3.46
CA LYS A 535 15.73 -3.67 3.65
C LYS A 535 14.97 -2.94 4.77
N HIS A 536 15.60 -1.91 5.36
CA HIS A 536 15.09 -1.15 6.52
C HIS A 536 13.73 -0.45 6.32
N ARG A 537 13.32 -0.24 5.06
CA ARG A 537 12.04 0.37 4.65
C ARG A 537 11.58 -0.16 3.29
N GLU A 538 11.53 -1.48 3.14
CA GLU A 538 10.94 -2.10 1.94
C GLU A 538 9.42 -2.17 2.10
N ILE A 539 8.67 -1.50 1.23
CA ILE A 539 7.25 -1.76 1.09
C ILE A 539 7.12 -3.01 0.23
N CYS A 540 6.79 -4.13 0.86
CA CYS A 540 6.51 -5.39 0.19
C CYS A 540 5.01 -5.66 0.25
N SER A 541 4.45 -6.24 -0.81
CA SER A 541 3.13 -6.87 -0.73
C SER A 541 3.23 -8.05 0.23
N LEU A 542 2.57 -7.92 1.38
CA LEU A 542 2.47 -8.97 2.37
C LEU A 542 1.11 -9.67 2.21
N GLU A 543 1.16 -10.99 2.20
CA GLU A 543 -0.01 -11.85 2.34
C GLU A 543 -0.28 -12.03 3.84
N TYR A 544 -1.40 -11.48 4.29
CA TYR A 544 -1.92 -11.70 5.63
C TYR A 544 -2.99 -12.78 5.59
N SER A 545 -2.74 -13.89 6.26
CA SER A 545 -3.77 -14.90 6.50
C SER A 545 -4.51 -14.55 7.79
N ILE A 546 -5.77 -14.17 7.67
CA ILE A 546 -6.68 -13.98 8.80
C ILE A 546 -7.44 -15.29 9.02
N TYR A 547 -7.50 -15.71 10.28
CA TYR A 547 -8.22 -16.90 10.69
C TYR A 547 -9.42 -16.50 11.54
N GLU A 548 -10.51 -17.26 11.44
CA GLU A 548 -11.70 -17.09 12.28
C GLU A 548 -12.24 -18.46 12.69
N ILE A 549 -12.24 -18.75 13.99
CA ILE A 549 -12.89 -19.93 14.57
C ILE A 549 -14.41 -19.71 14.54
N THR A 550 -15.14 -20.60 13.88
CA THR A 550 -16.58 -20.44 13.64
C THR A 550 -17.46 -21.32 14.52
N LEU A 551 -16.95 -21.78 15.65
CA LEU A 551 -17.64 -22.71 16.55
C LEU A 551 -18.66 -21.97 17.42
N THR A 552 -19.89 -22.45 17.43
CA THR A 552 -21.00 -21.91 18.24
C THR A 552 -21.41 -22.80 19.40
N GLU A 553 -21.11 -24.10 19.31
CA GLU A 553 -21.43 -25.10 20.31
C GLU A 553 -20.17 -25.78 20.84
N LYS A 554 -20.30 -26.52 21.94
CA LYS A 554 -19.22 -27.32 22.50
C LYS A 554 -18.83 -28.43 21.52
N HIS A 555 -17.54 -28.54 21.21
CA HIS A 555 -17.01 -29.59 20.36
C HIS A 555 -15.96 -30.42 21.09
N ASN A 556 -16.14 -31.73 21.08
CA ASN A 556 -15.21 -32.70 21.66
C ASN A 556 -14.73 -33.66 20.57
N PHE A 557 -13.43 -33.87 20.46
CA PHE A 557 -12.85 -34.82 19.51
C PHE A 557 -11.49 -35.35 19.97
N MET A 558 -11.13 -36.52 19.44
CA MET A 558 -9.82 -37.13 19.60
C MET A 558 -8.90 -36.70 18.45
N LEU A 559 -7.72 -36.16 18.79
CA LEU A 559 -6.68 -35.83 17.83
C LEU A 559 -5.61 -36.91 17.87
N ASN A 560 -5.36 -37.56 16.73
CA ASN A 560 -4.39 -38.65 16.59
C ASN A 560 -3.34 -38.28 15.52
N ASP A 561 -2.06 -38.32 15.89
CA ASP A 561 -0.91 -38.11 14.98
C ASP A 561 -0.22 -39.43 14.59
N GLY A 562 -0.89 -40.57 14.79
CA GLY A 562 -0.37 -41.91 14.50
C GLY A 562 0.47 -42.51 15.62
N VAL A 563 1.11 -41.68 16.45
CA VAL A 563 1.92 -42.12 17.61
C VAL A 563 1.23 -41.84 18.94
N CYS A 564 0.42 -40.79 19.01
CA CYS A 564 -0.19 -40.31 20.24
C CYS A 564 -1.58 -39.75 19.96
N SER A 565 -2.50 -40.04 20.87
CA SER A 565 -3.89 -39.60 20.80
C SER A 565 -4.23 -38.76 22.03
N ARG A 566 -4.83 -37.59 21.84
CA ARG A 566 -5.27 -36.72 22.93
C ARG A 566 -6.70 -36.24 22.73
N GLU A 567 -7.41 -36.07 23.84
CA GLU A 567 -8.76 -35.52 23.84
C GLU A 567 -8.71 -33.99 23.84
N ILE A 568 -9.54 -33.39 22.99
CA ILE A 568 -9.66 -31.96 22.83
C ILE A 568 -11.12 -31.57 22.97
N GLN A 569 -11.38 -30.66 23.89
CA GLN A 569 -12.69 -30.07 24.13
C GLN A 569 -12.60 -28.56 23.95
N ILE A 570 -13.41 -28.02 23.04
CA ILE A 570 -13.49 -26.60 22.73
C ILE A 570 -14.86 -26.09 23.13
N MET A 571 -14.89 -25.07 23.98
CA MET A 571 -16.12 -24.46 24.48
C MET A 571 -16.15 -22.97 24.10
N PRO A 572 -17.00 -22.57 23.14
CA PRO A 572 -17.16 -21.16 22.78
C PRO A 572 -17.95 -20.41 23.86
N PHE A 573 -17.58 -19.15 24.12
CA PHE A 573 -18.40 -18.25 24.93
C PHE A 573 -19.52 -17.67 24.07
N PRO A 574 -20.80 -17.74 24.48
CA PRO A 574 -21.91 -17.30 23.64
C PRO A 574 -21.89 -15.79 23.36
N ASP A 575 -21.50 -15.00 24.36
CA ASP A 575 -21.55 -13.52 24.33
C ASP A 575 -20.21 -12.85 24.00
N ALA A 576 -19.13 -13.62 23.81
CA ALA A 576 -17.80 -13.09 23.54
C ALA A 576 -17.08 -13.85 22.42
N SER A 577 -16.20 -13.18 21.68
CA SER A 577 -15.32 -13.80 20.66
C SER A 577 -14.14 -14.54 21.31
N LEU A 578 -14.47 -15.46 22.21
CA LEU A 578 -13.55 -16.22 23.05
C LEU A 578 -13.92 -17.69 23.02
N HIS A 579 -12.91 -18.54 23.18
CA HIS A 579 -13.05 -19.97 23.23
C HIS A 579 -12.16 -20.53 24.35
N LEU A 580 -12.72 -21.38 25.20
CA LEU A 580 -11.96 -22.15 26.19
C LEU A 580 -11.57 -23.49 25.58
N PHE A 581 -10.28 -23.73 25.48
CA PHE A 581 -9.70 -24.99 25.02
C PHE A 581 -9.26 -25.80 26.23
N LEU A 582 -9.78 -27.00 26.34
CA LEU A 582 -9.38 -28.02 27.30
C LEU A 582 -8.70 -29.14 26.51
N THR A 583 -7.39 -29.27 26.66
CA THR A 583 -6.59 -30.25 25.93
C THR A 583 -5.79 -31.09 26.89
N ASP A 584 -5.62 -32.38 26.60
CA ASP A 584 -4.55 -33.13 27.28
C ASP A 584 -3.18 -32.56 26.88
N ASN A 585 -2.16 -32.82 27.70
CA ASN A 585 -0.81 -32.34 27.43
C ASN A 585 -0.34 -32.76 26.03
N ALA A 586 0.34 -31.84 25.34
CA ALA A 586 0.89 -32.10 24.02
C ALA A 586 1.83 -33.32 24.07
N CYS A 587 1.73 -34.17 23.05
CA CYS A 587 2.60 -35.33 22.89
C CYS A 587 4.06 -34.86 22.78
N ALA A 588 4.98 -35.51 23.49
CA ALA A 588 6.40 -35.18 23.42
C ALA A 588 6.92 -35.38 21.98
N ASN A 589 7.69 -34.42 21.45
CA ASN A 589 8.31 -34.35 20.10
C ASN A 589 7.52 -33.74 18.92
N LEU A 590 6.54 -32.88 19.16
CA LEU A 590 5.92 -32.11 18.06
C LEU A 590 6.72 -30.83 17.73
N THR A 591 7.82 -30.98 16.98
CA THR A 591 8.53 -29.86 16.33
C THR A 591 7.97 -29.55 14.93
N LYS A 592 6.70 -29.90 14.68
CA LYS A 592 6.06 -29.68 13.39
C LYS A 592 5.63 -28.22 13.29
N LYS A 593 6.21 -27.48 12.35
CA LYS A 593 5.70 -26.15 11.97
C LYS A 593 4.40 -26.34 11.20
N SER A 594 3.37 -25.57 11.56
CA SER A 594 2.10 -25.58 10.81
C SER A 594 2.35 -25.20 9.35
N ALA A 595 1.60 -25.81 8.44
CA ALA A 595 1.58 -25.40 7.04
C ALA A 595 0.98 -23.99 6.86
N HIS A 596 0.31 -23.47 7.89
CA HIS A 596 -0.43 -22.22 7.91
C HIS A 596 0.19 -21.28 8.94
N SER A 597 0.89 -20.25 8.45
CA SER A 597 1.52 -19.25 9.32
C SER A 597 0.58 -18.07 9.59
N PHE A 598 0.54 -17.62 10.84
CA PHE A 598 -0.04 -16.33 11.23
C PHE A 598 0.86 -15.15 10.88
N THR A 599 2.17 -15.38 10.71
CA THR A 599 3.08 -14.31 10.31
C THR A 599 2.89 -13.98 8.83
N PRO A 600 2.82 -12.69 8.47
CA PRO A 600 2.61 -12.28 7.09
C PRO A 600 3.70 -12.84 6.17
N ARG A 601 3.29 -13.44 5.06
CA ARG A 601 4.19 -14.01 4.06
C ARG A 601 4.54 -12.93 3.03
N ARG A 602 5.84 -12.75 2.77
CA ARG A 602 6.29 -11.92 1.65
C ARG A 602 5.95 -12.63 0.35
N ILE A 603 5.23 -11.94 -0.54
CA ILE A 603 5.05 -12.41 -1.91
C ILE A 603 6.38 -12.25 -2.64
N SER A 604 6.93 -13.36 -3.16
CA SER A 604 8.17 -13.32 -3.93
C SER A 604 7.93 -12.84 -5.36
N GLU A 605 8.95 -12.19 -5.94
CA GLU A 605 8.94 -11.66 -7.31
C GLU A 605 8.32 -12.66 -8.30
N CYS A 606 7.29 -12.21 -9.03
CA CYS A 606 6.56 -12.90 -10.12
C CYS A 606 5.26 -13.68 -9.80
N GLU A 607 4.89 -13.96 -8.54
CA GLU A 607 3.63 -14.72 -8.27
C GLU A 607 2.34 -14.00 -8.74
N ARG A 608 2.41 -12.69 -9.03
CA ARG A 608 1.27 -11.85 -9.46
C ARG A 608 1.41 -11.19 -10.83
N MET A 609 2.37 -11.58 -11.67
CA MET A 609 2.47 -11.03 -13.03
C MET A 609 1.38 -11.55 -13.98
N THR A 610 0.13 -11.65 -13.52
CA THR A 610 -0.99 -11.58 -14.46
C THR A 610 -1.16 -10.10 -14.82
N PRO A 611 -0.89 -9.69 -16.07
CA PRO A 611 -1.09 -8.32 -16.46
C PRO A 611 -2.56 -7.97 -16.26
N MET A 612 -2.84 -7.05 -15.33
CA MET A 612 -4.18 -6.53 -15.16
C MET A 612 -4.59 -5.75 -16.42
N TYR A 613 -5.88 -5.79 -16.76
CA TYR A 613 -6.38 -5.00 -17.88
C TYR A 613 -6.05 -3.52 -17.68
N ARG A 614 -5.33 -2.96 -18.65
CA ARG A 614 -4.94 -1.55 -18.76
C ARG A 614 -5.30 -1.07 -20.16
N ARG A 615 -5.59 0.21 -20.28
CA ARG A 615 -5.90 0.85 -21.55
C ARG A 615 -4.75 1.76 -21.95
N ARG A 616 -4.45 1.85 -23.24
CA ARG A 616 -3.53 2.87 -23.75
C ARG A 616 -4.02 4.26 -23.35
N ARG A 617 -3.09 5.10 -22.94
CA ARG A 617 -3.37 6.43 -22.41
C ARG A 617 -3.78 7.36 -23.54
N GLN A 618 -5.05 7.76 -23.55
CA GLN A 618 -5.59 8.63 -24.59
C GLN A 618 -5.03 10.06 -24.56
N ASP A 619 -4.41 10.46 -23.44
CA ASP A 619 -3.80 11.77 -23.27
C ASP A 619 -2.33 11.81 -23.67
N LEU A 620 -1.78 10.69 -24.17
CA LEU A 620 -0.46 10.62 -24.78
C LEU A 620 -0.57 10.62 -26.30
N ASP A 621 0.39 11.28 -26.94
CA ASP A 621 0.62 11.15 -28.36
C ASP A 621 1.54 9.96 -28.63
N TYR A 622 1.09 9.05 -29.50
CA TYR A 622 1.82 7.86 -29.89
C TYR A 622 2.45 7.99 -31.28
N THR A 623 2.57 9.21 -31.83
CA THR A 623 3.18 9.46 -33.13
C THR A 623 4.63 8.94 -33.16
N ARG A 624 4.88 7.94 -34.01
CA ARG A 624 6.19 7.25 -34.11
C ARG A 624 7.03 7.73 -35.29
N ILE A 625 6.36 8.25 -36.31
CA ILE A 625 6.90 8.58 -37.63
C ILE A 625 6.33 9.92 -38.05
N HIS A 626 7.19 10.76 -38.62
CA HIS A 626 6.77 11.94 -39.38
C HIS A 626 7.54 11.93 -40.71
N PRO A 627 6.93 12.28 -41.86
CA PRO A 627 7.62 12.26 -43.16
C PRO A 627 8.93 13.07 -43.17
N GLN A 628 8.95 14.22 -42.51
CA GLN A 628 10.14 15.07 -42.38
C GLN A 628 11.23 14.52 -41.44
N ASP A 629 10.94 13.49 -40.64
CA ASP A 629 11.96 12.81 -39.81
C ASP A 629 12.60 11.61 -40.54
N LEU A 630 12.02 11.16 -41.66
CA LEU A 630 12.56 10.09 -42.50
C LEU A 630 13.55 10.58 -43.57
N VAL A 631 13.60 11.90 -43.78
CA VAL A 631 14.55 12.63 -44.64
C VAL A 631 15.73 13.06 -43.78
#